data_AF-A0AA35DYG8-F1
#
_entry.id   AF-A0AA35DYG8-F1
#
_cell.length_a   1.000
_cell.length_b   1.000
_cell.length_c   1.000
_cell.angle_alpha   90.00
_cell.angle_beta   90.00
_cell.angle_gamma   90.00
#
_symmetry.space_group_name_H-M   'P 1'
#
loop_
_entity.id
_entity.type
_entity.pdbx_description
1 polymer ?
#
loop_
_entity_poly.entity_id
_entity_poly.type
_entity_poly.pdbx_seq_one_letter_code
_entity_poly.pdbx_strand_id
1 'polypeptide(L)'
;MEQAKLGDQVACPCKGGPHRIVSAASTTFIDGVPAARVGDRSSCGDSIVTGLDWYTIEGAAAAIHGSQTSCGGTVIAASSAVTGQPSGGANTSSLSSIQPPNDINNEYGSPRANNLGEKSAQGGASEQVLRDEQEPPIVNMAEDRWESIVNDTPAIFEIEDNPNTSGKEPWYALNAFEEVNENKQAFEEVGREVGVDTKLLRAIAYIETTHGYYDRIHPRNTSFRPMNINYEYWKPIADEAGFTRYEVVNYPYPNIYVSAVLLKRIQARVVPSSIEKVASIYNALGAEHVNDYGARVKFIYDQELWESRSE
;
A
#
# COMPACT_ATOMS: atom_id res chain seq x y z
N MET A 1 16.37 5.75 -22.50
CA MET A 1 16.59 4.80 -21.39
C MET A 1 15.22 4.40 -20.87
N GLU A 2 15.03 3.11 -20.59
CA GLU A 2 13.80 2.62 -19.97
C GLU A 2 13.73 3.15 -18.54
N GLN A 3 12.59 3.68 -18.15
CA GLN A 3 12.40 4.22 -16.81
C GLN A 3 11.97 3.11 -15.86
N ALA A 4 12.55 3.11 -14.67
CA ALA A 4 12.21 2.14 -13.65
C ALA A 4 10.87 2.49 -12.99
N LYS A 5 10.11 1.47 -12.60
CA LYS A 5 8.84 1.60 -11.90
C LYS A 5 8.73 0.62 -10.74
N LEU A 6 7.74 0.83 -9.88
CA LEU A 6 7.44 -0.06 -8.76
C LEU A 6 7.31 -1.51 -9.25
N GLY A 7 7.96 -2.44 -8.53
CA GLY A 7 7.96 -3.86 -8.87
C GLY A 7 9.00 -4.32 -9.89
N ASP A 8 9.71 -3.40 -10.57
CA ASP A 8 10.83 -3.76 -11.45
C ASP A 8 11.93 -4.50 -10.66
N GLN A 9 12.64 -5.40 -11.35
CA GLN A 9 13.64 -6.25 -10.69
C GLN A 9 14.91 -5.47 -10.34
N VAL A 10 15.58 -5.91 -9.28
CA VAL A 10 16.89 -5.45 -8.83
C VAL A 10 17.80 -6.68 -8.73
N ALA A 11 18.76 -6.78 -9.64
CA ALA A 11 19.79 -7.80 -9.58
C ALA A 11 20.90 -7.32 -8.63
N CYS A 12 20.97 -7.90 -7.44
CA CYS A 12 21.95 -7.52 -6.42
C CYS A 12 22.56 -8.75 -5.73
N PRO A 13 23.72 -8.62 -5.06
CA PRO A 13 24.38 -9.73 -4.36
C PRO A 13 23.71 -10.12 -3.03
N CYS A 14 22.67 -9.42 -2.60
CA CYS A 14 21.94 -9.73 -1.37
C CYS A 14 21.29 -11.11 -1.43
N LYS A 15 21.18 -11.77 -0.26
CA LYS A 15 20.56 -13.09 -0.15
C LYS A 15 19.06 -13.00 -0.43
N GLY A 16 18.54 -13.95 -1.21
CA GLY A 16 17.11 -14.04 -1.53
C GLY A 16 16.69 -13.29 -2.79
N GLY A 17 17.65 -12.90 -3.64
CA GLY A 17 17.37 -12.23 -4.92
C GLY A 17 16.91 -13.15 -6.07
N PRO A 18 16.50 -12.58 -7.22
CA PRO A 18 16.49 -11.15 -7.52
C PRO A 18 15.43 -10.39 -6.70
N HIS A 19 15.79 -9.19 -6.27
CA HIS A 19 14.91 -8.32 -5.49
C HIS A 19 14.05 -7.45 -6.42
N ARG A 20 13.20 -6.59 -5.86
CA ARG A 20 12.34 -5.67 -6.62
C ARG A 20 12.32 -4.29 -6.00
N ILE A 21 11.91 -3.28 -6.76
CA ILE A 21 11.63 -1.94 -6.25
C ILE A 21 10.31 -1.98 -5.47
N VAL A 22 10.29 -1.44 -4.24
CA VAL A 22 9.15 -1.50 -3.30
C VAL A 22 8.68 -0.13 -2.82
N SER A 23 9.31 0.95 -3.26
CA SER A 23 8.76 2.31 -3.14
C SER A 23 8.94 3.07 -4.45
N ALA A 24 8.14 4.09 -4.68
CA ALA A 24 8.14 4.87 -5.91
C ALA A 24 7.49 6.26 -5.70
N ALA A 25 7.42 7.07 -6.76
CA ALA A 25 6.68 8.33 -6.78
C ALA A 25 5.17 8.15 -6.52
N SER A 26 4.56 9.09 -5.82
CA SER A 26 3.10 9.05 -5.55
C SER A 26 2.28 9.76 -6.63
N THR A 27 2.92 10.61 -7.45
CA THR A 27 2.25 11.50 -8.41
C THR A 27 2.63 11.25 -9.87
N THR A 28 3.66 10.45 -10.13
CA THR A 28 4.18 10.23 -11.50
C THR A 28 4.17 8.74 -11.82
N PHE A 29 3.55 8.40 -12.96
CA PHE A 29 3.28 7.03 -13.37
C PHE A 29 3.83 6.75 -14.77
N ILE A 30 4.33 5.53 -14.97
CA ILE A 30 4.89 5.03 -16.21
C ILE A 30 4.23 3.69 -16.48
N ASP A 31 3.59 3.56 -17.65
CA ASP A 31 2.72 2.41 -17.95
C ASP A 31 1.61 2.20 -16.89
N GLY A 32 1.19 3.27 -16.21
CA GLY A 32 0.21 3.19 -15.11
C GLY A 32 0.77 2.72 -13.77
N VAL A 33 2.09 2.44 -13.68
CA VAL A 33 2.77 2.02 -12.45
C VAL A 33 3.61 3.19 -11.90
N PRO A 34 3.64 3.42 -10.57
CA PRO A 34 4.47 4.45 -9.95
C PRO A 34 5.93 4.46 -10.45
N ALA A 35 6.42 5.61 -10.88
CA ALA A 35 7.79 5.79 -11.38
C ALA A 35 8.81 5.74 -10.23
N ALA A 36 9.86 4.94 -10.37
CA ALA A 36 10.93 4.83 -9.38
C ALA A 36 11.98 5.95 -9.54
N ARG A 37 12.64 6.30 -8.44
CA ARG A 37 13.57 7.43 -8.35
C ARG A 37 14.73 7.13 -7.43
N VAL A 38 15.75 8.00 -7.47
CA VAL A 38 16.81 7.99 -6.46
C VAL A 38 16.19 8.20 -5.08
N GLY A 39 16.59 7.34 -4.13
CA GLY A 39 16.04 7.27 -2.77
C GLY A 39 15.03 6.14 -2.57
N ASP A 40 14.35 5.69 -3.64
CA ASP A 40 13.37 4.61 -3.54
C ASP A 40 14.00 3.27 -3.16
N ARG A 41 13.26 2.48 -2.37
CA ARG A 41 13.74 1.26 -1.72
C ARG A 41 13.55 0.03 -2.60
N SER A 42 14.43 -0.94 -2.42
CA SER A 42 14.30 -2.31 -2.91
C SER A 42 13.90 -3.26 -1.78
N SER A 43 13.33 -4.42 -2.13
CA SER A 43 12.92 -5.46 -1.18
C SER A 43 14.09 -6.08 -0.38
N CYS A 44 15.35 -5.82 -0.77
CA CYS A 44 16.52 -6.13 0.07
C CYS A 44 16.78 -5.10 1.17
N GLY A 45 16.03 -3.99 1.21
CA GLY A 45 16.15 -2.91 2.18
C GLY A 45 16.99 -1.71 1.71
N ASP A 46 17.75 -1.86 0.63
CA ASP A 46 18.61 -0.83 0.05
C ASP A 46 17.88 0.19 -0.81
N SER A 47 18.48 1.36 -1.01
CA SER A 47 17.94 2.44 -1.83
C SER A 47 18.63 2.53 -3.19
N ILE A 48 17.89 3.00 -4.19
CA ILE A 48 18.44 3.42 -5.48
C ILE A 48 19.27 4.69 -5.28
N VAL A 49 20.53 4.68 -5.74
CA VAL A 49 21.50 5.77 -5.53
C VAL A 49 21.92 6.49 -6.82
N THR A 50 21.55 5.99 -8.00
CA THR A 50 21.79 6.68 -9.28
C THR A 50 20.53 6.77 -10.14
N GLY A 51 20.45 7.81 -10.98
CA GLY A 51 19.32 8.08 -11.87
C GLY A 51 19.71 9.09 -12.96
N LEU A 52 18.71 9.69 -13.60
CA LEU A 52 18.92 10.73 -14.62
C LEU A 52 19.10 12.12 -14.01
N ASP A 53 20.30 12.70 -14.13
CA ASP A 53 20.60 14.03 -13.58
C ASP A 53 19.75 15.16 -14.18
N TRP A 54 19.25 14.99 -15.40
CA TRP A 54 18.49 16.02 -16.13
C TRP A 54 16.97 15.82 -16.07
N TYR A 55 16.50 14.73 -15.44
CA TYR A 55 15.07 14.41 -15.35
C TYR A 55 14.70 13.99 -13.94
N THR A 56 14.00 14.89 -13.24
CA THR A 56 13.57 14.69 -11.85
C THR A 56 12.08 14.39 -11.74
N ILE A 57 11.71 13.50 -10.82
CA ILE A 57 10.35 13.14 -10.46
C ILE A 57 10.17 13.44 -8.96
N GLU A 58 9.24 14.35 -8.63
CA GLU A 58 9.05 14.91 -7.28
C GLU A 58 10.37 15.31 -6.56
N GLY A 59 11.27 15.96 -7.31
CA GLY A 59 12.52 16.50 -6.77
C GLY A 59 13.69 15.53 -6.66
N ALA A 60 13.50 14.23 -6.97
CA ALA A 60 14.59 13.25 -7.04
C ALA A 60 14.85 12.81 -8.49
N ALA A 61 16.09 12.47 -8.83
CA ALA A 61 16.43 11.98 -10.17
C ALA A 61 15.64 10.70 -10.51
N ALA A 62 15.08 10.61 -11.71
CA ALA A 62 14.32 9.45 -12.16
C ALA A 62 15.25 8.23 -12.25
N ALA A 63 14.81 7.08 -11.71
CA ALA A 63 15.54 5.83 -11.84
C ALA A 63 15.26 5.21 -13.22
N ILE A 64 16.25 4.51 -13.75
CA ILE A 64 16.22 3.92 -15.09
C ILE A 64 16.79 2.49 -15.06
N HIS A 65 16.61 1.77 -16.15
CA HIS A 65 17.40 0.56 -16.40
C HIS A 65 18.89 0.86 -16.23
N GLY A 66 19.57 0.11 -15.37
CA GLY A 66 20.99 0.31 -15.03
C GLY A 66 21.25 1.22 -13.83
N SER A 67 20.24 1.84 -13.23
CA SER A 67 20.39 2.55 -11.95
C SER A 67 20.96 1.61 -10.87
N GLN A 68 21.86 2.12 -10.05
CA GLN A 68 22.55 1.36 -9.00
C GLN A 68 21.84 1.52 -7.66
N THR A 69 21.95 0.50 -6.80
CA THR A 69 21.50 0.54 -5.41
C THR A 69 22.68 0.59 -4.43
N SER A 70 22.43 0.97 -3.18
CA SER A 70 23.46 1.09 -2.14
C SER A 70 24.20 -0.22 -1.79
N CYS A 71 23.62 -1.38 -2.06
CA CYS A 71 24.29 -2.69 -1.94
C CYS A 71 25.08 -3.13 -3.20
N GLY A 72 25.22 -2.24 -4.19
CA GLY A 72 25.87 -2.56 -5.46
C GLY A 72 24.99 -3.39 -6.40
N GLY A 73 23.67 -3.35 -6.21
CA GLY A 73 22.71 -3.94 -7.15
C GLY A 73 22.42 -3.04 -8.34
N THR A 74 21.80 -3.61 -9.37
CA THR A 74 21.42 -2.91 -10.59
C THR A 74 19.92 -3.11 -10.87
N VAL A 75 19.23 -2.01 -11.16
CA VAL A 75 17.83 -2.00 -11.57
C VAL A 75 17.68 -2.54 -12.99
N ILE A 76 16.81 -3.53 -13.15
CA ILE A 76 16.38 -4.09 -14.43
C ILE A 76 14.96 -3.58 -14.67
N ALA A 77 14.88 -2.41 -15.30
CA ALA A 77 13.60 -1.84 -15.71
C ALA A 77 13.09 -2.54 -16.97
N ALA A 78 11.76 -2.58 -17.11
CA ALA A 78 11.09 -2.98 -18.33
C ALA A 78 9.88 -2.06 -18.54
N SER A 79 10.05 -0.96 -19.27
CA SER A 79 8.99 0.02 -19.53
C SER A 79 8.73 0.18 -21.02
N SER A 80 7.47 0.42 -21.40
CA SER A 80 7.13 0.76 -22.79
C SER A 80 7.53 2.21 -23.14
N ALA A 81 7.66 3.06 -22.13
CA ALA A 81 8.16 4.42 -22.25
C ALA A 81 9.70 4.46 -22.21
N VAL A 82 10.30 5.18 -23.16
CA VAL A 82 11.75 5.41 -23.22
C VAL A 82 12.00 6.91 -23.08
N THR A 83 12.78 7.33 -22.08
CA THR A 83 13.24 8.72 -21.99
C THR A 83 14.47 8.94 -22.85
N GLY A 84 14.37 9.83 -23.83
CA GLY A 84 15.50 10.28 -24.64
C GLY A 84 16.22 11.43 -23.96
N GLN A 85 17.56 11.43 -23.96
CA GLN A 85 18.33 12.61 -23.59
C GLN A 85 18.03 13.72 -24.60
N PRO A 86 17.75 14.97 -24.19
CA PRO A 86 17.60 16.07 -25.15
C PRO A 86 18.92 16.24 -25.90
N SER A 87 18.97 15.78 -27.15
CA SER A 87 20.04 16.11 -28.08
C SER A 87 19.88 17.58 -28.45
N GLY A 88 20.60 18.44 -27.74
CA GLY A 88 20.82 19.82 -28.15
C GLY A 88 21.39 19.79 -29.57
N GLY A 89 20.62 20.27 -30.54
CA GLY A 89 21.08 20.52 -31.88
C GLY A 89 22.18 21.59 -31.83
N ALA A 90 23.44 21.15 -31.77
CA ALA A 90 24.57 21.99 -32.10
C ALA A 90 24.64 22.13 -33.61
N ASN A 91 23.96 23.12 -34.17
CA ASN A 91 24.48 23.81 -35.33
C ASN A 91 25.41 24.90 -34.81
N THR A 92 26.71 24.65 -34.88
CA THR A 92 27.74 25.67 -34.74
C THR A 92 27.68 26.58 -35.96
N SER A 93 27.16 27.80 -35.77
CA SER A 93 27.59 28.95 -36.55
C SER A 93 28.05 29.99 -35.54
N SER A 94 29.38 30.13 -35.47
CA SER A 94 30.11 31.17 -34.76
C SER A 94 29.45 32.54 -34.91
N LEU A 95 29.31 33.29 -33.83
CA LEU A 95 29.48 34.75 -33.80
C LEU A 95 29.71 35.20 -32.36
N SER A 96 31.00 35.44 -32.08
CA SER A 96 31.61 36.50 -31.27
C SER A 96 30.83 37.13 -30.11
N SER A 97 31.48 37.07 -28.95
CA SER A 97 31.38 37.95 -27.78
C SER A 97 30.75 39.33 -28.02
N ILE A 98 29.66 39.62 -27.32
CA ILE A 98 29.20 40.98 -27.06
C ILE A 98 29.03 41.14 -25.55
N GLN A 99 29.86 42.01 -24.97
CA GLN A 99 29.79 42.50 -23.59
C GLN A 99 28.45 43.21 -23.33
N PRO A 100 27.98 43.27 -22.07
CA PRO A 100 26.86 44.12 -21.71
C PRO A 100 27.29 45.61 -21.78
N PRO A 101 26.51 46.49 -22.43
CA PRO A 101 26.72 47.93 -22.29
C PRO A 101 26.15 48.39 -20.94
N ASN A 102 27.03 49.04 -20.17
CA ASN A 102 26.66 50.13 -19.28
C ASN A 102 25.89 51.19 -20.08
N ASP A 103 24.86 51.82 -19.47
CA ASP A 103 24.95 53.25 -19.17
C ASP A 103 23.71 53.81 -18.43
N ILE A 104 23.98 54.23 -17.18
CA ILE A 104 23.69 55.53 -16.53
C ILE A 104 22.43 56.34 -16.89
N ASN A 105 21.55 56.56 -15.89
CA ASN A 105 21.42 57.82 -15.11
C ASN A 105 20.09 57.83 -14.31
N ASN A 106 20.11 57.74 -12.98
CA ASN A 106 20.27 58.81 -11.96
C ASN A 106 18.97 59.57 -11.64
N GLU A 107 18.39 59.35 -10.44
CA GLU A 107 18.01 60.45 -9.55
C GLU A 107 17.77 59.99 -8.09
N TYR A 108 18.63 60.50 -7.18
CA TYR A 108 18.43 60.91 -5.78
C TYR A 108 17.18 60.38 -5.01
N GLY A 109 17.26 59.85 -3.78
CA GLY A 109 18.33 59.76 -2.82
C GLY A 109 17.83 59.08 -1.52
N SER A 110 18.76 58.51 -0.75
CA SER A 110 18.53 58.10 0.65
C SER A 110 18.61 59.32 1.57
N PRO A 111 17.94 59.33 2.74
CA PRO A 111 18.69 58.93 3.94
C PRO A 111 17.89 58.28 5.10
N ARG A 112 18.63 57.39 5.80
CA ARG A 112 18.74 57.22 7.26
C ARG A 112 17.61 56.56 8.08
N ALA A 113 18.11 55.69 8.96
CA ALA A 113 17.48 55.06 10.10
C ALA A 113 16.93 56.06 11.14
N ASN A 114 15.83 55.68 11.80
CA ASN A 114 15.75 55.51 13.27
C ASN A 114 14.33 55.10 13.73
N ASN A 115 14.28 53.96 14.42
CA ASN A 115 13.64 53.69 15.72
C ASN A 115 12.16 54.01 16.06
N LEU A 116 11.62 53.08 16.86
CA LEU A 116 10.53 53.14 17.85
C LEU A 116 9.11 52.76 17.40
N GLY A 117 8.65 51.63 17.95
CA GLY A 117 7.27 51.16 17.88
C GLY A 117 7.11 49.75 18.45
N GLU A 118 7.42 49.54 19.73
CA GLU A 118 7.03 48.34 20.47
C GLU A 118 5.51 48.18 20.48
N LYS A 119 5.01 46.95 20.26
CA LYS A 119 3.83 46.39 20.94
C LYS A 119 3.87 44.86 20.91
N SER A 120 4.37 44.32 22.02
CA SER A 120 3.80 43.18 22.77
C SER A 120 3.24 41.98 22.00
N ALA A 121 4.00 40.88 22.00
CA ALA A 121 3.46 39.52 22.04
C ALA A 121 4.27 38.71 23.05
N GLN A 122 3.66 38.52 24.21
CA GLN A 122 4.14 37.72 25.33
C GLN A 122 3.50 36.34 25.20
N GLY A 123 4.31 35.28 25.22
CA GLY A 123 3.80 33.91 25.14
C GLY A 123 4.91 32.92 24.85
N GLY A 124 5.73 32.62 25.86
CA GLY A 124 6.67 31.52 25.82
C GLY A 124 6.03 30.18 26.16
N ALA A 125 6.90 29.17 26.10
CA ALA A 125 6.78 27.83 26.67
C ALA A 125 5.96 26.80 25.88
N SER A 126 6.72 26.01 25.10
CA SER A 126 6.73 24.54 25.17
C SER A 126 5.38 23.86 25.43
N GLU A 127 4.66 23.54 24.37
CA GLU A 127 3.65 22.48 24.41
C GLU A 127 4.32 21.16 24.00
N GLN A 128 5.14 20.64 24.93
CA GLN A 128 5.14 19.19 25.10
C GLN A 128 3.74 18.84 25.61
N VAL A 129 2.84 18.55 24.68
CA VAL A 129 1.58 17.87 25.00
C VAL A 129 1.98 16.51 25.54
N LEU A 130 1.87 16.39 26.86
CA LEU A 130 1.73 15.13 27.56
C LEU A 130 0.67 14.33 26.80
N ARG A 131 1.09 13.27 26.09
CA ARG A 131 0.15 12.30 25.55
C ARG A 131 -0.38 11.55 26.76
N ASP A 132 -1.54 11.96 27.25
CA ASP A 132 -2.35 11.08 28.09
C ASP A 132 -2.53 9.78 27.30
N GLU A 133 -2.12 8.65 27.89
CA GLU A 133 -2.45 7.31 27.43
C GLU A 133 -3.95 7.07 27.68
N GLN A 134 -4.79 7.86 27.02
CA GLN A 134 -6.24 7.68 27.08
C GLN A 134 -6.56 6.33 26.43
N GLU A 135 -7.24 5.45 27.16
CA GLU A 135 -7.63 4.14 26.65
C GLU A 135 -8.33 4.29 25.29
N PRO A 136 -8.07 3.40 24.31
CA PRO A 136 -8.70 3.52 23.00
C PRO A 136 -10.22 3.50 23.13
N PRO A 137 -10.94 4.32 22.35
CA PRO A 137 -12.39 4.39 22.43
C PRO A 137 -13.04 3.06 22.04
N ILE A 138 -14.14 2.70 22.70
CA ILE A 138 -14.99 1.58 22.29
C ILE A 138 -15.84 2.03 21.10
N VAL A 139 -15.80 1.26 20.02
CA VAL A 139 -16.44 1.58 18.74
C VAL A 139 -17.27 0.40 18.24
N ASN A 140 -18.59 0.58 18.25
CA ASN A 140 -19.54 -0.48 17.91
C ASN A 140 -20.34 -0.21 16.62
N MET A 141 -20.32 1.01 16.10
CA MET A 141 -20.99 1.35 14.84
C MET A 141 -20.10 1.03 13.63
N ALA A 142 -20.70 0.46 12.58
CA ALA A 142 -19.96 0.04 11.38
C ALA A 142 -19.18 1.18 10.69
N GLU A 143 -19.74 2.39 10.67
CA GLU A 143 -19.11 3.58 10.07
C GLU A 143 -17.86 4.01 10.85
N ASP A 144 -17.97 4.13 12.17
CA ASP A 144 -16.85 4.47 13.04
C ASP A 144 -15.75 3.39 13.02
N ARG A 145 -16.14 2.11 12.92
CA ARG A 145 -15.19 0.99 12.74
C ARG A 145 -14.44 1.11 11.43
N TRP A 146 -15.15 1.42 10.34
CA TRP A 146 -14.52 1.66 9.04
C TRP A 146 -13.52 2.82 9.11
N GLU A 147 -13.93 3.95 9.70
CA GLU A 147 -13.06 5.14 9.85
C GLU A 147 -11.79 4.79 10.63
N SER A 148 -11.94 4.07 11.74
CA SER A 148 -10.82 3.62 12.56
C SER A 148 -9.87 2.69 11.81
N ILE A 149 -10.39 1.77 11.00
CA ILE A 149 -9.60 0.85 10.18
C ILE A 149 -8.86 1.61 9.06
N VAL A 150 -9.53 2.48 8.30
CA VAL A 150 -8.88 3.13 7.14
C VAL A 150 -7.81 4.13 7.57
N ASN A 151 -8.02 4.84 8.70
CA ASN A 151 -7.07 5.81 9.23
C ASN A 151 -6.05 5.21 10.20
N ASP A 152 -6.13 3.91 10.43
CA ASP A 152 -5.36 3.17 11.42
C ASP A 152 -5.33 3.82 12.83
N THR A 153 -6.45 4.39 13.28
CA THR A 153 -6.55 4.99 14.62
C THR A 153 -6.91 3.95 15.69
N PRO A 154 -6.36 4.03 16.92
CA PRO A 154 -6.68 3.08 17.99
C PRO A 154 -8.19 3.04 18.31
N ALA A 155 -8.75 1.85 18.49
CA ALA A 155 -10.13 1.62 18.94
C ALA A 155 -10.29 0.21 19.53
N ILE A 156 -11.37 -0.01 20.28
CA ILE A 156 -11.79 -1.33 20.78
C ILE A 156 -13.10 -1.72 20.11
N PHE A 157 -13.11 -2.88 19.46
CA PHE A 157 -14.29 -3.51 18.88
C PHE A 157 -14.71 -4.66 19.81
N GLU A 158 -15.83 -4.48 20.49
CA GLU A 158 -16.41 -5.51 21.34
C GLU A 158 -17.26 -6.45 20.49
N ILE A 159 -16.86 -7.73 20.46
CA ILE A 159 -17.57 -8.79 19.74
C ILE A 159 -17.83 -9.92 20.72
N GLU A 160 -19.11 -10.18 20.96
CA GLU A 160 -19.55 -11.24 21.85
C GLU A 160 -19.51 -12.61 21.15
N ASP A 161 -19.30 -13.66 21.93
CA ASP A 161 -19.41 -15.02 21.42
C ASP A 161 -20.87 -15.36 21.12
N ASN A 162 -21.11 -16.23 20.12
CA ASN A 162 -22.44 -16.71 19.80
C ASN A 162 -22.45 -18.24 19.72
N PRO A 163 -22.90 -18.96 20.76
CA PRO A 163 -22.87 -20.42 20.77
C PRO A 163 -23.85 -21.06 19.78
N ASN A 164 -24.75 -20.28 19.18
CA ASN A 164 -25.76 -20.78 18.24
C ASN A 164 -25.29 -20.78 16.78
N THR A 165 -24.12 -20.20 16.48
CA THR A 165 -23.56 -20.25 15.12
C THR A 165 -23.13 -21.67 14.80
N SER A 166 -23.56 -22.17 13.65
CA SER A 166 -23.33 -23.57 13.30
C SER A 166 -22.01 -23.80 12.56
N GLY A 167 -21.48 -22.75 11.90
CA GLY A 167 -20.29 -22.85 11.05
C GLY A 167 -20.39 -23.96 9.98
N LYS A 168 -21.61 -24.41 9.66
CA LYS A 168 -21.84 -25.54 8.77
C LYS A 168 -21.54 -25.15 7.33
N GLU A 169 -20.93 -26.08 6.61
CA GLU A 169 -20.71 -25.96 5.18
C GLU A 169 -22.06 -25.89 4.45
N PRO A 170 -22.28 -24.91 3.55
CA PRO A 170 -23.40 -24.98 2.65
C PRO A 170 -23.25 -26.18 1.71
N TRP A 171 -24.35 -26.87 1.45
CA TRP A 171 -24.40 -28.11 0.67
C TRP A 171 -23.96 -27.98 -0.81
N TYR A 172 -23.59 -26.79 -1.26
CA TYR A 172 -23.22 -26.43 -2.63
C TYR A 172 -21.77 -25.94 -2.79
N ALA A 173 -20.90 -26.13 -1.80
CA ALA A 173 -19.48 -25.75 -1.91
C ALA A 173 -18.78 -26.52 -3.05
N LEU A 174 -18.38 -25.82 -4.11
CA LEU A 174 -17.65 -26.36 -5.26
C LEU A 174 -16.20 -25.82 -5.28
N ASN A 175 -15.25 -26.71 -5.60
CA ASN A 175 -13.87 -26.50 -6.09
C ASN A 175 -13.16 -25.17 -5.76
N ALA A 176 -13.03 -24.82 -4.47
CA ALA A 176 -12.22 -23.69 -3.99
C ALA A 176 -10.72 -23.99 -3.80
N PHE A 177 -10.34 -25.26 -3.91
CA PHE A 177 -8.98 -25.73 -3.63
C PHE A 177 -7.92 -25.14 -4.57
N GLU A 178 -8.27 -24.91 -5.84
CA GLU A 178 -7.30 -24.50 -6.87
C GLU A 178 -6.78 -23.08 -6.61
N GLU A 179 -7.63 -22.09 -6.36
CA GLU A 179 -7.18 -20.69 -6.21
C GLU A 179 -6.31 -20.45 -4.97
N VAL A 180 -6.57 -21.13 -3.84
CA VAL A 180 -5.74 -20.98 -2.63
C VAL A 180 -4.35 -21.60 -2.87
N ASN A 181 -4.29 -22.76 -3.51
CA ASN A 181 -3.05 -23.46 -3.79
C ASN A 181 -2.24 -22.81 -4.92
N GLU A 182 -2.89 -22.31 -5.96
CA GLU A 182 -2.27 -21.55 -7.06
C GLU A 182 -1.59 -20.28 -6.56
N ASN A 183 -2.13 -19.65 -5.51
CA ASN A 183 -1.62 -18.40 -4.95
C ASN A 183 -0.83 -18.59 -3.64
N LYS A 184 -0.40 -19.83 -3.35
CA LYS A 184 0.28 -20.19 -2.10
C LYS A 184 1.43 -19.25 -1.73
N GLN A 185 2.27 -18.92 -2.72
CA GLN A 185 3.42 -18.02 -2.55
C GLN A 185 2.99 -16.60 -2.18
N ALA A 186 1.96 -16.06 -2.85
CA ALA A 186 1.47 -14.71 -2.54
C ALA A 186 0.91 -14.63 -1.12
N PHE A 187 0.20 -15.66 -0.64
CA PHE A 187 -0.25 -15.74 0.75
C PHE A 187 0.89 -15.78 1.78
N GLU A 188 1.96 -16.53 1.48
CA GLU A 188 3.14 -16.62 2.36
C GLU A 188 3.92 -15.30 2.40
N GLU A 189 4.10 -14.68 1.23
CA GLU A 189 4.79 -13.39 1.11
C GLU A 189 4.03 -12.29 1.83
N VAL A 190 2.75 -12.10 1.53
CA VAL A 190 1.91 -11.07 2.15
C VAL A 190 1.75 -11.31 3.65
N GLY A 191 1.47 -12.54 4.08
CA GLY A 191 1.31 -12.84 5.50
C GLY A 191 2.56 -12.46 6.31
N ARG A 192 3.75 -12.75 5.77
CA ARG A 192 5.03 -12.36 6.37
C ARG A 192 5.27 -10.85 6.33
N GLU A 193 4.97 -10.20 5.21
CA GLU A 193 5.22 -8.77 4.99
C GLU A 193 4.33 -7.90 5.87
N VAL A 194 3.02 -8.18 5.88
CA VAL A 194 2.05 -7.45 6.68
C VAL A 194 2.10 -7.91 8.14
N GLY A 195 2.51 -9.14 8.42
CA GLY A 195 2.54 -9.73 9.76
C GLY A 195 1.15 -10.17 10.23
N VAL A 196 0.46 -10.93 9.36
CA VAL A 196 -0.83 -11.59 9.63
C VAL A 196 -0.63 -13.09 9.41
N ASP A 197 -1.31 -13.89 10.23
CA ASP A 197 -1.26 -15.35 10.09
C ASP A 197 -1.73 -15.79 8.70
N THR A 198 -0.83 -16.43 7.95
CA THR A 198 -1.11 -16.98 6.63
C THR A 198 -2.27 -17.99 6.65
N LYS A 199 -2.47 -18.74 7.76
CA LYS A 199 -3.62 -19.64 7.89
C LYS A 199 -4.95 -18.90 7.90
N LEU A 200 -5.01 -17.72 8.54
CA LEU A 200 -6.21 -16.89 8.54
C LEU A 200 -6.50 -16.35 7.13
N LEU A 201 -5.47 -15.88 6.43
CA LEU A 201 -5.63 -15.42 5.03
C LEU A 201 -6.16 -16.54 4.13
N ARG A 202 -5.59 -17.74 4.23
CA ARG A 202 -6.04 -18.91 3.45
C ARG A 202 -7.44 -19.38 3.83
N ALA A 203 -7.80 -19.33 5.12
CA ALA A 203 -9.15 -19.69 5.58
C ALA A 203 -10.23 -18.76 5.01
N ILE A 204 -9.95 -17.45 4.99
CA ILE A 204 -10.83 -16.45 4.38
C ILE A 204 -10.89 -16.65 2.86
N ALA A 205 -9.74 -16.78 2.19
CA ALA A 205 -9.72 -17.06 0.75
C ALA A 205 -10.54 -18.31 0.38
N TYR A 206 -10.42 -19.38 1.17
CA TYR A 206 -11.18 -20.62 0.95
C TYR A 206 -12.69 -20.41 1.08
N ILE A 207 -13.17 -19.70 2.11
CA ILE A 207 -14.61 -19.45 2.25
C ILE A 207 -15.14 -18.54 1.14
N GLU A 208 -14.39 -17.50 0.77
CA GLU A 208 -14.77 -16.56 -0.29
C GLU A 208 -14.85 -17.23 -1.67
N THR A 209 -13.94 -18.16 -1.95
CA THR A 209 -13.90 -18.89 -3.22
C THR A 209 -14.93 -20.01 -3.29
N THR A 210 -15.22 -20.70 -2.16
CA THR A 210 -16.28 -21.73 -2.08
C THR A 210 -17.70 -21.14 -2.12
N HIS A 211 -17.91 -19.95 -1.54
CA HIS A 211 -19.25 -19.35 -1.39
C HIS A 211 -19.57 -18.29 -2.46
N GLY A 212 -18.56 -17.68 -3.08
CA GLY A 212 -18.71 -16.63 -4.10
C GLY A 212 -19.15 -17.10 -5.50
N TYR A 213 -19.65 -18.33 -5.67
CA TYR A 213 -20.11 -18.84 -6.98
C TYR A 213 -21.37 -18.08 -7.50
N TYR A 214 -22.15 -17.45 -6.62
CA TYR A 214 -23.39 -16.77 -7.01
C TYR A 214 -23.19 -15.42 -7.72
N ASP A 215 -22.07 -14.72 -7.52
CA ASP A 215 -21.86 -13.40 -8.16
C ASP A 215 -21.34 -13.48 -9.60
N ARG A 216 -20.98 -14.68 -10.08
CA ARG A 216 -20.54 -14.91 -11.48
C ARG A 216 -21.63 -14.61 -12.53
N ILE A 217 -22.86 -14.32 -12.08
CA ILE A 217 -24.03 -14.06 -12.93
C ILE A 217 -24.55 -12.62 -12.80
N HIS A 218 -23.83 -11.72 -12.09
CA HIS A 218 -24.22 -10.32 -11.94
C HIS A 218 -23.12 -9.34 -12.42
N PRO A 219 -23.40 -8.47 -13.41
CA PRO A 219 -22.41 -7.57 -14.02
C PRO A 219 -22.00 -6.37 -13.14
N ARG A 220 -22.20 -6.46 -11.81
CA ARG A 220 -21.90 -5.38 -10.84
C ARG A 220 -21.04 -5.87 -9.68
N ASN A 221 -20.22 -6.89 -9.90
CA ASN A 221 -19.39 -7.42 -8.83
C ASN A 221 -18.35 -6.38 -8.40
N THR A 222 -18.44 -5.92 -7.15
CA THR A 222 -17.53 -4.91 -6.56
C THR A 222 -16.44 -5.53 -5.70
N SER A 223 -16.55 -6.85 -5.43
CA SER A 223 -15.63 -7.63 -4.62
C SER A 223 -14.89 -8.69 -5.47
N PHE A 224 -13.58 -8.81 -5.29
CA PHE A 224 -12.70 -9.57 -6.20
C PHE A 224 -11.90 -10.65 -5.49
N ARG A 225 -11.76 -11.81 -6.16
CA ARG A 225 -10.99 -12.97 -5.69
C ARG A 225 -9.48 -12.66 -5.57
N PRO A 226 -8.73 -13.38 -4.71
CA PRO A 226 -9.20 -14.50 -3.87
C PRO A 226 -9.85 -14.08 -2.54
N MET A 227 -9.68 -12.83 -2.09
CA MET A 227 -10.13 -12.41 -0.76
C MET A 227 -11.51 -11.73 -0.74
N ASN A 228 -12.18 -11.63 -1.89
CA ASN A 228 -13.48 -10.96 -2.07
C ASN A 228 -13.47 -9.51 -1.54
N ILE A 229 -12.37 -8.79 -1.77
CA ILE A 229 -12.21 -7.41 -1.29
C ILE A 229 -12.96 -6.43 -2.19
N ASN A 230 -13.72 -5.52 -1.58
CA ASN A 230 -14.37 -4.41 -2.29
C ASN A 230 -13.40 -3.23 -2.44
N TYR A 231 -12.89 -3.02 -3.65
CA TYR A 231 -11.90 -1.96 -3.90
C TYR A 231 -12.44 -0.57 -3.56
N GLU A 232 -13.66 -0.23 -3.98
CA GLU A 232 -14.18 1.14 -3.78
C GLU A 232 -14.37 1.44 -2.29
N TYR A 233 -14.80 0.44 -1.51
CA TYR A 233 -15.01 0.58 -0.07
C TYR A 233 -13.69 0.63 0.72
N TRP A 234 -12.66 -0.08 0.27
CA TRP A 234 -11.35 -0.16 0.93
C TRP A 234 -10.26 0.60 0.19
N LYS A 235 -10.64 1.52 -0.71
CA LYS A 235 -9.74 2.33 -1.53
C LYS A 235 -8.64 3.02 -0.71
N PRO A 236 -8.90 3.60 0.48
CA PRO A 236 -7.83 4.23 1.27
C PRO A 236 -6.68 3.28 1.61
N ILE A 237 -6.97 2.01 1.92
CA ILE A 237 -5.94 0.99 2.22
C ILE A 237 -5.17 0.62 0.95
N ALA A 238 -5.87 0.50 -0.18
CA ALA A 238 -5.24 0.22 -1.47
C ALA A 238 -4.34 1.37 -1.93
N ASP A 239 -4.82 2.61 -1.79
CA ASP A 239 -4.07 3.83 -2.11
C ASP A 239 -2.83 3.96 -1.23
N GLU A 240 -2.95 3.70 0.07
CA GLU A 240 -1.82 3.70 1.03
C GLU A 240 -0.76 2.67 0.64
N ALA A 241 -1.19 1.51 0.14
CA ALA A 241 -0.30 0.46 -0.37
C ALA A 241 0.23 0.75 -1.80
N GLY A 242 -0.24 1.83 -2.45
CA GLY A 242 0.16 2.20 -3.80
C GLY A 242 -0.46 1.34 -4.90
N PHE A 243 -1.55 0.62 -4.62
CA PHE A 243 -2.24 -0.23 -5.59
C PHE A 243 -3.41 0.47 -6.26
N THR A 244 -3.48 0.32 -7.58
CA THR A 244 -4.62 0.78 -8.38
C THR A 244 -5.79 -0.20 -8.29
N ARG A 245 -6.99 0.28 -8.66
CA ARG A 245 -8.17 -0.59 -8.88
C ARG A 245 -7.85 -1.76 -9.79
N TYR A 246 -7.15 -1.51 -10.89
CA TYR A 246 -6.82 -2.56 -11.84
C TYR A 246 -5.98 -3.67 -11.20
N GLU A 247 -5.00 -3.30 -10.37
CA GLU A 247 -4.12 -4.27 -9.73
C GLU A 247 -4.84 -5.09 -8.66
N VAL A 248 -5.62 -4.45 -7.78
CA VAL A 248 -6.40 -5.15 -6.74
C VAL A 248 -7.44 -6.10 -7.36
N VAL A 249 -7.97 -5.75 -8.53
CA VAL A 249 -8.98 -6.55 -9.24
C VAL A 249 -8.38 -7.75 -9.97
N ASN A 250 -7.21 -7.57 -10.60
CA ASN A 250 -6.69 -8.54 -11.57
C ASN A 250 -5.49 -9.35 -11.07
N TYR A 251 -4.83 -8.92 -9.99
CA TYR A 251 -3.64 -9.59 -9.48
C TYR A 251 -3.85 -10.11 -8.04
N PRO A 252 -3.53 -11.39 -7.78
CA PRO A 252 -3.69 -11.98 -6.46
C PRO A 252 -2.90 -11.27 -5.35
N TYR A 253 -1.65 -10.87 -5.62
CA TYR A 253 -0.80 -10.27 -4.58
C TYR A 253 -1.38 -8.93 -4.04
N PRO A 254 -1.72 -7.92 -4.87
CA PRO A 254 -2.37 -6.70 -4.39
C PRO A 254 -3.71 -6.95 -3.67
N ASN A 255 -4.51 -7.89 -4.17
CA ASN A 255 -5.77 -8.28 -3.55
C ASN A 255 -5.57 -8.84 -2.13
N ILE A 256 -4.65 -9.80 -2.00
CA ILE A 256 -4.30 -10.44 -0.72
C ILE A 256 -3.67 -9.41 0.22
N TYR A 257 -2.82 -8.51 -0.28
CA TYR A 257 -2.15 -7.47 0.52
C TYR A 257 -3.16 -6.52 1.16
N VAL A 258 -4.09 -5.96 0.39
CA VAL A 258 -5.12 -5.05 0.92
C VAL A 258 -5.96 -5.76 1.99
N SER A 259 -6.39 -7.00 1.73
CA SER A 259 -7.12 -7.79 2.72
C SER A 259 -6.30 -8.13 3.97
N ALA A 260 -4.99 -8.37 3.83
CA ALA A 260 -4.12 -8.61 4.98
C ALA A 260 -3.96 -7.36 5.85
N VAL A 261 -3.80 -6.17 5.24
CA VAL A 261 -3.75 -4.91 6.00
C VAL A 261 -5.08 -4.68 6.73
N LEU A 262 -6.20 -4.89 6.05
CA LEU A 262 -7.53 -4.83 6.66
C LEU A 262 -7.65 -5.79 7.88
N LEU A 263 -7.27 -7.06 7.71
CA LEU A 263 -7.31 -8.04 8.80
C LEU A 263 -6.40 -7.67 9.96
N LYS A 264 -5.18 -7.19 9.69
CA LYS A 264 -4.26 -6.73 10.73
C LYS A 264 -4.88 -5.61 11.56
N ARG A 265 -5.52 -4.64 10.89
CA ARG A 265 -6.18 -3.52 11.55
C ARG A 265 -7.41 -3.95 12.33
N ILE A 266 -8.19 -4.90 11.84
CA ILE A 266 -9.29 -5.51 12.61
C ILE A 266 -8.74 -6.24 13.85
N GLN A 267 -7.71 -7.08 13.69
CA GLN A 267 -7.10 -7.85 14.78
C GLN A 267 -6.58 -6.95 15.92
N ALA A 268 -6.04 -5.78 15.59
CA ALA A 268 -5.56 -4.81 16.57
C ALA A 268 -6.68 -4.16 17.39
N ARG A 269 -7.93 -4.22 16.92
CA ARG A 269 -9.09 -3.54 17.53
C ARG A 269 -10.05 -4.50 18.19
N VAL A 270 -10.16 -5.76 17.74
CA VAL A 270 -11.03 -6.77 18.37
C VAL A 270 -10.44 -7.28 19.69
N VAL A 271 -11.18 -7.12 20.79
CA VAL A 271 -10.74 -7.53 22.14
C VAL A 271 -11.83 -8.37 22.85
N PRO A 272 -11.51 -9.58 23.36
CA PRO A 272 -10.30 -10.35 23.06
C PRO A 272 -10.28 -10.77 21.59
N SER A 273 -9.09 -10.78 20.99
CA SER A 273 -8.91 -11.16 19.59
C SER A 273 -9.06 -12.68 19.42
N SER A 274 -9.94 -13.11 18.52
CA SER A 274 -10.06 -14.51 18.08
C SER A 274 -10.37 -14.58 16.59
N ILE A 275 -10.11 -15.73 15.97
CA ILE A 275 -10.27 -15.92 14.52
C ILE A 275 -11.72 -15.69 14.10
N GLU A 276 -12.69 -16.27 14.81
CA GLU A 276 -14.11 -16.12 14.50
C GLU A 276 -14.60 -14.68 14.68
N LYS A 277 -14.16 -13.95 15.70
CA LYS A 277 -14.55 -12.54 15.92
C LYS A 277 -13.99 -11.63 14.84
N VAL A 278 -12.71 -11.79 14.51
CA VAL A 278 -12.02 -11.04 13.44
C VAL A 278 -12.69 -11.31 12.10
N ALA A 279 -12.99 -12.58 11.79
CA ALA A 279 -13.67 -12.96 10.55
C ALA A 279 -15.11 -12.45 10.49
N SER A 280 -15.84 -12.39 11.61
CA SER A 280 -17.17 -11.77 11.65
C SER A 280 -17.14 -10.29 11.31
N ILE A 281 -16.14 -9.54 11.80
CA ILE A 281 -15.93 -8.13 11.42
C ILE A 281 -15.52 -7.99 9.96
N TYR A 282 -14.61 -8.85 9.47
CA TYR A 282 -14.19 -8.86 8.07
C TYR A 282 -15.40 -9.01 7.13
N ASN A 283 -16.33 -9.89 7.47
CA ASN A 283 -17.55 -10.12 6.71
C ASN A 283 -18.59 -9.00 6.87
N ALA A 284 -18.76 -8.47 8.08
CA ALA A 284 -19.73 -7.43 8.38
C ALA A 284 -19.21 -6.53 9.51
N LEU A 285 -18.81 -5.30 9.18
CA LEU A 285 -18.28 -4.35 10.17
C LEU A 285 -19.26 -4.05 11.32
N GLY A 286 -20.57 -4.17 11.07
CA GLY A 286 -21.61 -3.99 12.10
C GLY A 286 -21.89 -5.23 12.96
N ALA A 287 -21.10 -6.30 12.87
CA ALA A 287 -21.30 -7.48 13.70
C ALA A 287 -21.01 -7.16 15.18
N GLU A 288 -21.98 -7.41 16.05
CA GLU A 288 -21.83 -7.28 17.52
C GLU A 288 -21.54 -8.64 18.18
N HIS A 289 -21.85 -9.73 17.47
CA HIS A 289 -21.60 -11.11 17.90
C HIS A 289 -20.90 -11.88 16.78
N VAL A 290 -20.24 -12.99 17.13
CA VAL A 290 -19.78 -13.98 16.15
C VAL A 290 -20.96 -14.41 15.27
N ASN A 291 -20.77 -14.34 13.96
CA ASN A 291 -21.73 -14.75 12.94
C ASN A 291 -21.33 -16.10 12.31
N ASP A 292 -22.22 -16.70 11.51
CA ASP A 292 -21.96 -18.00 10.88
C ASP A 292 -20.73 -17.98 9.97
N TYR A 293 -20.43 -16.84 9.33
CA TYR A 293 -19.21 -16.66 8.53
C TYR A 293 -17.97 -16.82 9.40
N GLY A 294 -17.89 -16.10 10.52
CA GLY A 294 -16.76 -16.14 11.44
C GLY A 294 -16.56 -17.53 12.03
N ALA A 295 -17.65 -18.18 12.46
CA ALA A 295 -17.61 -19.55 12.94
C ALA A 295 -17.13 -20.55 11.86
N ARG A 296 -17.53 -20.35 10.59
CA ARG A 296 -17.06 -21.18 9.48
C ARG A 296 -15.59 -20.95 9.17
N VAL A 297 -15.12 -19.70 9.16
CA VAL A 297 -13.68 -19.39 8.98
C VAL A 297 -12.85 -20.05 10.07
N LYS A 298 -13.30 -20.04 11.33
CA LYS A 298 -12.64 -20.75 12.42
C LYS A 298 -12.52 -22.25 12.15
N PHE A 299 -13.60 -22.89 11.70
CA PHE A 299 -13.58 -24.31 11.34
C PHE A 299 -12.59 -24.59 10.19
N ILE A 300 -12.62 -23.78 9.13
CA ILE A 300 -11.72 -23.92 7.98
C ILE A 300 -10.25 -23.74 8.42
N TYR A 301 -10.00 -22.75 9.27
CA TYR A 301 -8.68 -22.44 9.83
C TYR A 301 -8.11 -23.60 10.67
N ASP A 302 -8.95 -24.20 11.53
CA ASP A 302 -8.55 -25.31 12.40
C ASP A 302 -8.27 -26.59 11.62
N GLN A 303 -9.10 -26.87 10.59
CA GLN A 303 -9.01 -28.07 9.79
C GLN A 303 -8.09 -27.93 8.57
N GLU A 304 -7.63 -26.71 8.25
CA GLU A 304 -6.82 -26.40 7.07
C GLU A 304 -7.43 -26.97 5.79
N LEU A 305 -8.73 -26.75 5.57
CA LEU A 305 -9.48 -27.44 4.51
C LEU A 305 -8.91 -27.20 3.10
N TRP A 306 -8.08 -26.18 2.88
CA TRP A 306 -7.41 -25.94 1.60
C TRP A 306 -6.29 -26.97 1.29
N GLU A 307 -5.80 -27.72 2.28
CA GLU A 307 -4.78 -28.76 2.11
C GLU A 307 -5.42 -30.14 1.77
N SER A 308 -6.68 -30.38 2.14
CA SER A 308 -7.25 -31.74 2.23
C SER A 308 -7.97 -32.28 0.99
N ARG A 309 -7.41 -32.11 -0.23
CA ARG A 309 -7.85 -32.85 -1.46
C ARG A 309 -6.72 -33.16 -2.45
N SER A 310 -5.53 -33.51 -1.96
CA SER A 310 -4.56 -34.27 -2.75
C SER A 310 -4.81 -35.77 -2.59
N GLU A 311 -5.95 -36.27 -3.06
CA GLU A 311 -6.20 -37.70 -3.30
C GLU A 311 -6.95 -37.88 -4.63
#